data_AF-A0A4R2AZM5-F1
#
_entry.id   AF-A0A4R2AZM5-F1
#
_cell.length_a   1.000
_cell.length_b   1.000
_cell.length_c   1.000
_cell.angle_alpha   90.00
_cell.angle_beta   90.00
_cell.angle_gamma   90.00
#
_symmetry.space_group_name_H-M   'P 1'
#
loop_
_entity.id
_entity.type
_entity.pdbx_description
1 polymer ?
#
loop_
_entity_poly.entity_id
_entity_poly.type
_entity_poly.pdbx_seq_one_letter_code
_entity_poly.pdbx_strand_id
1 'polypeptide(L)'
;MPQFLTWDIAATADGKTRTGVWEATPGAYRSIKGETFEFCVILSGVSELTEDGGEPRRISAGDAFVMHPGFVGTWRVIETTRKLWVARD
;
A
#
# COMPACT_ATOMS: atom_id res chain seq x y z
N MET A 1 1.13 17.33 -0.61
CA MET A 1 0.87 15.98 -0.07
C MET A 1 0.05 15.22 -1.09
N PRO A 2 0.29 13.90 -1.25
CA PRO A 2 -0.52 13.07 -2.14
C PRO A 2 -1.99 13.09 -1.72
N GLN A 3 -2.89 12.98 -2.70
CA GLN A 3 -4.32 12.79 -2.48
C GLN A 3 -4.63 11.30 -2.61
N PHE A 4 -5.58 10.81 -1.82
CA PHE A 4 -5.91 9.39 -1.75
C PHE A 4 -7.37 9.14 -2.09
N LEU A 5 -7.62 8.07 -2.83
CA LEU A 5 -8.95 7.47 -3.02
C LEU A 5 -8.90 6.02 -2.55
N THR A 6 -9.99 5.57 -1.91
CA THR A 6 -10.18 4.17 -1.53
C THR A 6 -11.57 3.72 -1.95
N TRP A 7 -11.64 2.51 -2.50
CA TRP A 7 -12.88 1.82 -2.85
C TRP A 7 -12.87 0.48 -2.12
N ASP A 8 -13.66 0.39 -1.06
CA ASP A 8 -13.80 -0.85 -0.31
C ASP A 8 -14.63 -1.86 -1.13
N ILE A 9 -14.16 -3.12 -1.16
CA ILE A 9 -14.82 -4.21 -1.89
C ILE A 9 -15.58 -5.11 -0.92
N ALA A 10 -14.92 -5.58 0.14
CA ALA A 10 -15.52 -6.47 1.12
C ALA A 10 -14.76 -6.43 2.45
N ALA A 11 -15.46 -6.81 3.53
CA ALA A 11 -14.89 -7.08 4.83
C ALA A 11 -15.47 -8.39 5.41
N THR A 12 -14.71 -9.08 6.26
CA THR A 12 -15.23 -10.18 7.05
C THR A 12 -16.23 -9.69 8.10
N ALA A 13 -17.09 -10.58 8.60
CA ALA A 13 -18.11 -10.22 9.59
C ALA A 13 -17.52 -9.65 10.89
N ASP A 14 -16.31 -10.07 11.27
CA ASP A 14 -15.56 -9.55 12.42
C ASP A 14 -14.74 -8.27 12.09
N GLY A 15 -14.78 -7.81 10.84
CA GLY A 15 -14.05 -6.64 10.36
C GLY A 15 -12.53 -6.79 10.29
N LYS A 16 -11.97 -7.93 10.72
CA LYS A 16 -10.52 -8.14 10.81
C LYS A 16 -9.84 -8.26 9.48
N THR A 17 -10.55 -8.68 8.44
CA THR A 17 -10.01 -8.74 7.08
C THR A 17 -10.83 -7.85 6.17
N ARG A 18 -10.16 -6.96 5.46
CA ARG A 18 -10.74 -5.97 4.56
C ARG A 18 -10.03 -6.05 3.21
N THR A 19 -10.76 -5.73 2.16
CA THR A 19 -10.25 -5.75 0.79
C THR A 19 -10.75 -4.54 0.02
N GLY A 20 -9.95 -4.06 -0.92
CA GLY A 20 -10.35 -2.92 -1.73
C GLY A 20 -9.31 -2.52 -2.77
N VAL A 21 -9.60 -1.40 -3.42
CA VAL A 21 -8.68 -0.71 -4.31
C VAL A 21 -8.29 0.61 -3.67
N TRP A 22 -7.03 0.99 -3.81
CA TRP A 22 -6.50 2.26 -3.36
C TRP A 22 -5.78 2.97 -4.51
N GLU A 23 -5.87 4.29 -4.54
CA GLU A 23 -5.12 5.13 -5.47
C GLU A 23 -4.50 6.33 -4.75
N ALA A 24 -3.30 6.71 -5.19
CA ALA A 24 -2.65 7.94 -4.78
C ALA A 24 -2.06 8.73 -5.94
N THR A 25 -2.15 10.05 -5.87
CA THR A 25 -1.43 10.98 -6.75
C THR A 25 0.05 11.13 -6.34
N PRO A 26 0.93 11.65 -7.21
CA PRO A 26 2.35 11.78 -6.90
C PRO A 26 2.65 12.57 -5.63
N GLY A 27 3.64 12.08 -4.88
CA GLY A 27 4.03 12.62 -3.59
C GLY A 27 4.61 11.53 -2.68
N ALA A 28 5.13 11.92 -1.52
CA ALA A 28 5.64 10.98 -0.53
C ALA A 28 4.89 11.13 0.78
N TYR A 29 4.70 10.02 1.49
CA TYR A 29 4.08 9.98 2.81
C TYR A 29 4.68 8.88 3.67
N ARG A 30 4.51 9.02 4.98
CA ARG A 30 4.92 8.03 5.96
C ARG A 30 3.90 6.89 6.00
N SER A 31 4.37 5.66 5.85
CA SER A 31 3.55 4.46 5.92
C SER A 31 3.94 3.65 7.15
N ILE A 32 2.96 3.41 8.02
CA ILE A 32 3.12 2.71 9.30
C ILE A 32 2.05 1.61 9.31
N LYS A 33 2.46 0.35 9.39
CA LYS A 33 1.52 -0.78 9.38
C LYS A 33 1.04 -1.20 10.77
N GLY A 34 1.76 -0.88 11.85
CA GLY A 34 1.39 -1.36 13.18
C GLY A 34 1.30 -2.89 13.19
N GLU A 35 0.17 -3.44 13.58
CA GLU A 35 -0.08 -4.90 13.56
C GLU A 35 -0.64 -5.41 12.22
N THR A 36 -0.99 -4.51 11.29
CA THR A 36 -1.65 -4.86 10.03
C THR A 36 -0.72 -5.63 9.10
N PHE A 37 -1.18 -6.78 8.63
CA PHE A 37 -0.62 -7.49 7.49
C PHE A 37 -1.36 -7.07 6.22
N GLU A 38 -0.66 -6.55 5.20
CA GLU A 38 -1.30 -6.06 3.97
C GLU A 38 -0.67 -6.67 2.72
N PHE A 39 -1.42 -7.51 2.00
CA PHE A 39 -1.06 -7.97 0.67
C PHE A 39 -1.50 -6.94 -0.38
N CYS A 40 -0.62 -6.61 -1.31
CA CYS A 40 -0.84 -5.61 -2.35
C CYS A 40 -0.50 -6.17 -3.74
N VAL A 41 -1.28 -5.76 -4.74
CA VAL A 41 -0.94 -5.90 -6.16
C VAL A 41 -1.05 -4.54 -6.82
N ILE A 42 0.00 -4.07 -7.49
CA ILE A 42 -0.05 -2.81 -8.23
C ILE A 42 -0.76 -3.06 -9.56
N LEU A 43 -1.84 -2.30 -9.77
CA LEU A 43 -2.66 -2.35 -10.98
C LEU A 43 -2.13 -1.38 -12.05
N SER A 44 -1.65 -0.21 -11.64
CA SER A 44 -1.08 0.81 -12.54
C SER A 44 -0.16 1.77 -11.79
N GLY A 45 0.67 2.49 -12.55
CA GLY A 45 1.58 3.50 -12.04
C GLY A 45 2.87 2.92 -11.46
N VAL A 46 3.60 3.78 -10.76
CA VAL A 46 4.93 3.50 -10.23
C VAL A 46 5.07 4.16 -8.86
N SER A 47 5.55 3.37 -7.90
CA SER A 47 5.92 3.83 -6.56
C SER A 47 7.27 3.26 -6.13
N GLU A 48 7.80 3.81 -5.06
CA GLU A 48 8.98 3.34 -4.36
C GLU A 48 8.65 3.22 -2.87
N LEU A 49 8.97 2.08 -2.28
CA LEU A 49 8.83 1.80 -0.86
C LEU A 49 10.21 1.74 -0.22
N THR A 50 10.43 2.53 0.83
CA THR A 50 11.68 2.51 1.59
C THR A 50 11.36 2.25 3.05
N GLU A 51 11.70 1.06 3.55
CA GLU A 51 11.63 0.78 4.99
C GLU A 51 12.74 1.56 5.72
N ASP A 52 12.52 1.94 6.97
CA ASP A 52 13.55 2.65 7.74
C ASP A 52 14.84 1.83 7.87
N GLY A 53 15.96 2.47 7.50
CA GLY A 53 17.27 1.80 7.48
C GLY A 53 17.43 0.78 6.35
N GLY A 54 16.41 0.58 5.52
CA GLY A 54 16.44 -0.29 4.35
C GLY A 54 16.69 0.46 3.05
N GLU A 55 16.93 -0.31 1.99
CA GLU A 55 17.08 0.23 0.63
C GLU A 55 15.72 0.47 -0.04
N PRO A 56 15.59 1.46 -0.93
CA PRO A 56 14.38 1.68 -1.68
C PRO A 56 14.05 0.51 -2.61
N ARG A 57 12.79 0.08 -2.61
CA ARG A 57 12.23 -0.92 -3.52
C ARG A 57 11.23 -0.26 -4.46
N ARG A 58 11.54 -0.26 -5.75
CA ARG A 58 10.60 0.17 -6.80
C ARG A 58 9.52 -0.90 -7.00
N ILE A 59 8.27 -0.44 -7.19
CA ILE A 59 7.10 -1.26 -7.47
C ILE A 59 6.28 -0.62 -8.60
N SER A 60 5.72 -1.45 -9.46
CA SER A 60 5.04 -1.05 -10.71
C SER A 60 3.96 -2.06 -11.09
N ALA A 61 3.16 -1.75 -12.12
CA ALA A 61 2.07 -2.60 -12.57
C ALA A 61 2.46 -4.07 -12.74
N GLY A 62 1.70 -4.97 -12.13
CA GLY A 62 1.95 -6.42 -12.10
C GLY A 62 2.74 -6.90 -10.88
N ASP A 63 3.43 -6.02 -10.15
CA ASP A 63 4.13 -6.40 -8.93
C ASP A 63 3.16 -6.72 -7.79
N ALA A 64 3.44 -7.83 -7.10
CA ALA A 64 2.75 -8.24 -5.88
C ALA A 64 3.73 -8.26 -4.70
N PHE A 65 3.28 -7.82 -3.53
CA PHE A 65 4.09 -7.79 -2.32
C PHE A 65 3.24 -7.77 -1.06
N VAL A 66 3.89 -8.03 0.07
CA VAL A 66 3.30 -7.91 1.40
C VAL A 66 3.99 -6.77 2.14
N MET A 67 3.21 -5.92 2.80
CA MET A 67 3.70 -5.08 3.88
C MET A 67 3.44 -5.82 5.18
N HIS A 68 4.50 -6.23 5.85
CA HIS A 68 4.41 -7.00 7.09
C HIS A 68 4.02 -6.11 8.28
N PRO A 69 3.42 -6.70 9.33
CA PRO A 69 3.30 -6.04 10.63
C PRO A 69 4.66 -5.49 11.08
N GLY A 70 4.65 -4.31 11.67
CA GLY A 70 5.84 -3.59 12.11
C GLY A 70 6.50 -2.73 11.04
N PHE A 71 6.08 -2.80 9.76
CA PHE A 71 6.64 -1.93 8.72
C PHE A 71 6.48 -0.45 9.09
N VAL A 72 7.59 0.27 9.09
CA VAL A 72 7.65 1.73 9.19
C VAL A 72 8.58 2.23 8.11
N GLY A 73 8.04 3.02 7.18
CA GLY A 73 8.77 3.41 5.98
C GLY A 73 8.15 4.59 5.26
N THR A 74 8.76 4.98 4.15
CA THR A 74 8.26 6.01 3.24
C THR A 74 7.68 5.34 2.01
N TRP A 75 6.46 5.73 1.65
CA TRP A 75 5.88 5.41 0.34
C TRP A 75 5.97 6.65 -0.52
N ARG A 76 6.78 6.58 -1.58
CA ARG A 76 6.92 7.62 -2.59
C ARG A 76 6.18 7.22 -3.87
N VAL A 77 5.10 7.90 -4.17
CA VAL A 77 4.33 7.77 -5.39
C VAL A 77 5.00 8.60 -6.48
N ILE A 78 5.56 7.94 -7.49
CA ILE A 78 6.30 8.58 -8.59
C ILE A 78 5.32 8.94 -9.72
N GLU A 79 4.46 8.00 -10.07
CA GLU A 79 3.33 8.16 -10.98
C GLU A 79 2.06 7.75 -10.23
N THR A 80 0.89 8.32 -10.57
CA THR A 80 -0.38 7.95 -9.93
C THR A 80 -0.52 6.44 -9.86
N THR A 81 -0.47 5.92 -8.63
CA THR A 81 -0.37 4.49 -8.38
C THR A 81 -1.72 3.98 -7.91
N ARG A 82 -2.21 2.91 -8.54
CA ARG A 82 -3.41 2.19 -8.11
C ARG A 82 -3.04 0.77 -7.70
N LYS A 83 -3.55 0.32 -6.56
CA LYS A 83 -3.30 -1.04 -6.05
C LYS A 83 -4.59 -1.72 -5.61
N LEU A 84 -4.65 -3.03 -5.79
CA LEU A 84 -5.55 -3.91 -5.03
C LEU A 84 -4.88 -4.23 -3.70
N TRP A 85 -5.66 -4.27 -2.63
CA TRP A 85 -5.15 -4.61 -1.30
C TRP A 85 -6.07 -5.60 -0.57
N VAL A 86 -5.45 -6.45 0.24
CA VAL A 86 -6.09 -7.28 1.28
C VAL A 86 -5.35 -7.01 2.58
N ALA A 87 -6.04 -6.43 3.55
CA ALA A 87 -5.48 -6.08 4.84
C ALA A 87 -6.10 -6.95 5.94
N ARG A 88 -5.27 -7.39 6.89
CA ARG A 88 -5.72 -8.05 8.11
C ARG A 88 -5.10 -7.39 9.32
N ASP A 89 -5.96 -6.99 10.26
CA ASP A 89 -5.60 -6.50 11.59
C ASP A 89 -5.66 -7.63 12.64
#